data_AF-A0A0G4ND40-F1
#
_entry.id   AF-A0A0G4ND40-F1
#
_cell.length_a   1.000
_cell.length_b   1.000
_cell.length_c   1.000
_cell.angle_alpha   90.00
_cell.angle_beta   90.00
_cell.angle_gamma   90.00
#
_symmetry.space_group_name_H-M   'P 1'
#
loop_
_entity.id
_entity.type
_entity.pdbx_description
1 polymer ?
#
loop_
_entity_poly.entity_id
_entity_poly.type
_entity_poly.pdbx_seq_one_letter_code
_entity_poly.pdbx_strand_id
1 'polypeptide(L)'
;KEKAAVDEEILGLEDEARALDREEEEFWRERNTFTAKLSEVQNERDSINSKFDHDSRLLEKLQRSNVYNDTFCISHDGTFATINGLRLGRLSNKAVDWPEINAAWGHALLLLVTVAEKLSYKFDGFEPQPMGSTSRIIRYELPSPSSSRLGSHRSGPPPAPKKHVLELFSNGDLPL
;
A
#
# COMPACT_ATOMS: atom_id res chain seq x y z
N LYS A 1 -39.99 -51.05 -68.64
CA LYS A 1 -39.05 -50.07 -69.23
C LYS A 1 -38.88 -48.87 -68.30
N GLU A 2 -39.96 -48.22 -67.86
CA GLU A 2 -39.87 -47.16 -66.82
C GLU A 2 -39.17 -47.59 -65.53
N LYS A 3 -39.53 -48.76 -64.97
CA LYS A 3 -38.94 -49.23 -63.71
C LYS A 3 -37.40 -49.31 -63.72
N ALA A 4 -36.83 -49.80 -64.82
CA ALA A 4 -35.38 -49.94 -64.96
C ALA A 4 -34.67 -48.58 -65.14
N ALA A 5 -35.32 -47.61 -65.79
CA ALA A 5 -34.78 -46.26 -65.92
C ALA A 5 -34.78 -45.52 -64.56
N VAL A 6 -35.83 -45.74 -63.76
CA VAL A 6 -35.91 -45.20 -62.39
C VAL A 6 -34.87 -45.85 -61.48
N ASP A 7 -34.66 -47.17 -61.57
CA ASP A 7 -33.64 -47.87 -60.77
C ASP A 7 -32.20 -47.40 -61.12
N GLU A 8 -31.93 -47.08 -62.39
CA GLU A 8 -30.65 -46.52 -62.84
C GLU A 8 -30.44 -45.08 -62.36
N GLU A 9 -31.49 -44.25 -62.37
CA GLU A 9 -31.47 -42.89 -61.83
C GLU A 9 -31.22 -42.88 -60.31
N ILE A 10 -31.85 -43.80 -59.56
CA ILE A 10 -31.63 -43.95 -58.11
C ILE A 10 -30.17 -44.29 -57.81
N LEU A 11 -29.58 -45.24 -58.55
CA LEU A 11 -28.17 -45.61 -58.36
C LEU A 11 -27.21 -44.45 -58.63
N GLY A 12 -27.49 -43.64 -59.66
CA GLY A 12 -26.70 -42.43 -59.95
C GLY A 12 -26.77 -41.40 -58.82
N LEU A 13 -27.98 -41.16 -58.29
CA LEU A 13 -28.20 -40.25 -57.16
C LEU A 13 -27.55 -40.77 -55.87
N GLU A 14 -27.53 -42.08 -55.63
CA GLU A 14 -26.86 -42.69 -54.47
C GLU A 14 -25.33 -42.61 -54.53
N ASP A 15 -24.75 -42.67 -55.72
CA ASP A 15 -23.31 -42.46 -55.94
C ASP A 15 -22.92 -40.98 -55.75
N GLU A 16 -23.75 -40.05 -56.25
CA GLU A 16 -23.54 -38.62 -56.06
C GLU A 16 -23.69 -38.21 -54.59
N ALA A 17 -24.69 -38.74 -53.88
CA ALA A 17 -24.87 -38.52 -52.44
C ALA A 17 -23.62 -38.98 -51.65
N ARG A 18 -23.09 -40.18 -51.95
CA ARG A 18 -21.85 -40.65 -51.30
C ARG A 18 -20.62 -39.83 -51.62
N ALA A 19 -20.57 -39.19 -52.80
CA ALA A 19 -19.47 -38.30 -53.15
C ALA A 19 -19.57 -36.99 -52.34
N LEU A 20 -20.77 -36.42 -52.23
CA LEU A 20 -21.05 -35.23 -51.42
C LEU A 20 -20.78 -35.47 -49.94
N ASP A 21 -21.18 -36.62 -49.38
CA ASP A 21 -20.93 -36.97 -47.98
C ASP A 21 -19.43 -36.98 -47.63
N ARG A 22 -18.58 -37.45 -48.55
CA ARG A 22 -17.12 -37.46 -48.36
C ARG A 22 -16.54 -36.05 -48.40
N GLU A 23 -16.99 -35.22 -49.33
CA GLU A 23 -16.55 -33.83 -49.43
C GLU A 23 -16.98 -33.02 -48.20
N GLU A 24 -18.20 -33.25 -47.71
CA GLU A 24 -18.71 -32.64 -46.49
C GLU A 24 -17.88 -33.07 -45.26
N GLU A 25 -17.50 -34.35 -45.15
CA GLU A 25 -16.65 -34.82 -44.04
C GLU A 25 -15.27 -34.15 -44.06
N GLU A 26 -14.65 -34.04 -45.23
CA GLU A 26 -13.36 -33.36 -45.40
C GLU A 26 -13.48 -31.88 -45.04
N PHE A 27 -14.52 -31.19 -45.53
CA PHE A 27 -14.81 -29.81 -45.18
C PHE A 27 -14.98 -29.61 -43.67
N TRP A 28 -15.79 -30.44 -43.02
CA TRP A 28 -15.99 -30.35 -41.57
C TRP A 28 -14.70 -30.61 -40.80
N ARG A 29 -13.87 -31.55 -41.26
CA ARG A 29 -12.57 -31.83 -40.65
C ARG A 29 -11.65 -30.61 -40.73
N GLU A 30 -11.50 -30.01 -41.91
CA GLU A 30 -10.69 -28.81 -42.09
C GLU A 30 -11.20 -27.65 -41.23
N ARG A 31 -12.51 -27.39 -41.26
CA ARG A 31 -13.13 -26.34 -40.43
C ARG A 31 -12.87 -26.57 -38.94
N ASN A 32 -12.98 -27.80 -38.46
CA ASN A 32 -12.73 -28.13 -37.06
C ASN A 32 -11.26 -27.88 -36.69
N THR A 33 -10.31 -28.25 -37.55
CA THR A 33 -8.88 -27.96 -37.32
C THR A 33 -8.59 -26.46 -37.29
N PHE A 34 -9.21 -25.68 -38.19
CA PHE A 34 -9.07 -24.23 -38.21
C PHE A 34 -9.66 -23.59 -36.96
N THR A 35 -10.86 -24.03 -36.56
CA THR A 35 -11.55 -23.54 -35.35
C THR A 35 -10.73 -23.85 -34.09
N ALA A 36 -10.11 -25.03 -34.01
CA ALA A 36 -9.23 -25.40 -32.90
C ALA A 36 -8.02 -24.45 -32.82
N LYS A 37 -7.32 -24.22 -33.94
CA LYS A 37 -6.18 -23.27 -33.98
C LYS A 37 -6.58 -21.85 -33.62
N LEU A 38 -7.74 -21.39 -34.11
CA LEU A 38 -8.25 -20.06 -33.77
C LEU A 38 -8.56 -19.94 -32.27
N SER A 39 -9.16 -20.98 -31.68
CA SER A 39 -9.43 -21.05 -30.25
C SER A 39 -8.15 -21.00 -29.42
N GLU A 40 -7.10 -21.72 -29.83
CA GLU A 40 -5.79 -21.69 -29.15
C GLU A 40 -5.19 -20.28 -29.12
N VAL A 41 -5.13 -19.60 -30.27
CA VAL A 41 -4.60 -18.22 -30.36
C VAL A 41 -5.46 -17.25 -29.56
N GLN A 42 -6.78 -17.41 -29.61
CA GLN A 42 -7.71 -16.58 -28.86
C GLN A 42 -7.54 -16.76 -27.35
N ASN A 43 -7.38 -18.00 -26.87
CA ASN A 43 -7.11 -18.31 -25.47
C ASN A 43 -5.77 -17.75 -25.00
N GLU A 44 -4.72 -17.83 -25.84
CA GLU A 44 -3.42 -17.24 -25.54
C GLU A 44 -3.53 -15.72 -25.40
N ARG A 45 -4.19 -15.06 -26.37
CA ARG A 45 -4.44 -13.62 -26.33
C ARG A 45 -5.23 -13.22 -25.08
N ASP A 46 -6.28 -13.94 -24.75
CA ASP A 46 -7.12 -13.63 -23.59
C ASP A 46 -6.37 -13.86 -22.28
N SER A 47 -5.50 -14.87 -22.22
CA SER A 47 -4.60 -15.10 -21.08
C SER A 47 -3.61 -13.94 -20.89
N ILE A 48 -2.98 -13.49 -21.97
CA ILE A 48 -2.04 -12.36 -21.94
C ILE A 48 -2.77 -11.07 -21.55
N ASN A 49 -3.94 -10.81 -22.14
CA ASN A 49 -4.73 -9.61 -21.82
C ASN A 49 -5.17 -9.61 -20.34
N SER A 50 -5.59 -10.76 -19.82
CA SER A 50 -5.97 -10.90 -18.41
C SER A 50 -4.80 -10.61 -17.46
N LYS A 51 -3.59 -11.07 -17.80
CA LYS A 51 -2.37 -10.76 -17.04
C LYS A 51 -2.04 -9.26 -17.11
N PHE A 52 -2.09 -8.69 -18.30
CA PHE A 52 -1.84 -7.26 -18.51
C PHE A 52 -2.82 -6.39 -17.71
N ASP A 53 -4.10 -6.72 -17.72
CA ASP A 53 -5.12 -5.99 -16.96
C ASP A 53 -4.89 -6.12 -15.44
N HIS A 54 -4.47 -7.30 -14.97
CA HIS A 54 -4.13 -7.52 -13.57
C HIS A 54 -2.93 -6.66 -13.14
N ASP A 55 -1.85 -6.72 -13.91
CA ASP A 55 -0.61 -6.00 -13.62
C ASP A 55 -0.81 -4.48 -13.70
N SER A 56 -1.60 -4.00 -14.66
CA SER A 56 -1.95 -2.59 -14.79
C SER A 56 -2.71 -2.08 -13.56
N ARG A 57 -3.69 -2.85 -13.07
CA ARG A 57 -4.42 -2.51 -11.83
C ARG A 57 -3.51 -2.56 -10.61
N LEU A 58 -2.58 -3.50 -10.55
CA LEU A 58 -1.63 -3.60 -9.44
C LEU A 58 -0.67 -2.39 -9.44
N LEU A 59 -0.16 -2.02 -10.61
CA LEU A 59 0.69 -0.84 -10.77
C LEU A 59 -0.03 0.44 -10.33
N GLU A 60 -1.28 0.63 -10.74
CA GLU A 60 -2.07 1.79 -10.32
C GLU A 60 -2.23 1.83 -8.79
N LYS A 61 -2.50 0.68 -8.15
CA LYS A 61 -2.57 0.59 -6.69
C LYS A 61 -1.25 0.94 -6.01
N LEU A 62 -0.13 0.43 -6.51
CA LEU A 62 1.19 0.71 -5.96
C LEU A 62 1.60 2.18 -6.13
N GLN A 63 1.26 2.80 -7.26
CA GLN A 63 1.52 4.22 -7.50
C GLN A 63 0.69 5.13 -6.58
N ARG A 64 -0.52 4.70 -6.21
CA ARG A 64 -1.40 5.45 -5.29
C ARG A 64 -1.10 5.19 -3.82
N SER A 65 -0.44 4.08 -3.49
CA SER A 65 0.00 3.77 -2.12
C SER A 65 1.20 4.66 -1.78
N ASN A 66 1.00 5.52 -0.78
CA ASN A 66 2.09 6.27 -0.17
C ASN A 66 2.50 5.52 1.09
N VAL A 67 3.73 5.00 1.12
CA VAL A 67 4.29 4.26 2.26
C VAL A 67 4.14 5.03 3.58
N TYR A 68 4.21 6.36 3.54
CA TYR A 68 4.02 7.18 4.75
C TYR A 68 2.59 7.15 5.27
N ASN A 69 1.59 7.17 4.38
CA ASN A 69 0.18 7.05 4.76
C ASN A 69 -0.15 5.64 5.25
N ASP A 70 0.50 4.63 4.69
CA ASP A 70 0.32 3.23 5.12
C ASP A 70 0.99 2.95 6.48
N THR A 71 2.13 3.58 6.75
CA THR A 71 2.88 3.42 8.01
C THR A 71 2.29 4.28 9.14
N PHE A 72 1.77 5.47 8.83
CA PHE A 72 1.17 6.41 9.77
C PHE A 72 -0.24 6.81 9.29
N CYS A 73 -1.18 5.88 9.45
CA CYS A 73 -2.57 6.09 9.04
C CYS A 73 -3.26 7.01 10.04
N ILE A 74 -3.43 8.30 9.67
CA ILE A 74 -4.14 9.29 10.48
C ILE A 74 -5.60 9.35 10.03
N SER A 75 -6.52 9.08 10.96
CA SER A 75 -7.97 9.06 10.71
C SER A 75 -8.73 9.58 11.94
N HIS A 76 -10.02 9.25 12.07
CA HIS A 76 -10.84 9.60 13.22
C HIS A 76 -11.75 8.44 13.64
N ASP A 77 -11.96 8.30 14.96
CA ASP A 77 -12.98 7.44 15.58
C ASP A 77 -13.96 8.34 16.36
N GLY A 78 -15.08 8.67 15.72
CA GLY A 78 -16.07 9.59 16.27
C GLY A 78 -15.47 10.97 16.54
N THR A 79 -15.29 11.32 17.81
CA THR A 79 -14.74 12.61 18.27
C THR A 79 -13.22 12.62 18.44
N PHE A 80 -12.55 11.47 18.37
CA PHE A 80 -11.10 11.37 18.54
C PHE A 80 -10.40 11.27 17.19
N ALA A 81 -9.29 11.99 17.04
CA ALA A 81 -8.32 11.67 15.99
C ALA A 81 -7.59 10.37 16.34
N THR A 82 -7.26 9.58 15.33
CA THR A 82 -6.54 8.31 15.49
C THR A 82 -5.27 8.31 14.65
N ILE A 83 -4.23 7.65 15.15
CA ILE A 83 -3.02 7.32 14.39
C ILE A 83 -2.75 5.82 14.52
N ASN A 84 -2.69 5.12 13.39
CA ASN A 84 -2.59 3.65 13.33
C ASN A 84 -3.67 2.95 14.18
N GLY A 85 -4.87 3.54 14.22
CA GLY A 85 -5.99 3.04 15.03
C GLY A 85 -5.95 3.39 16.52
N LEU A 86 -4.88 4.02 17.02
CA LEU A 86 -4.76 4.46 18.41
C LEU A 86 -5.40 5.84 18.58
N ARG A 87 -6.27 6.01 19.57
CA ARG A 87 -6.99 7.28 19.82
C ARG A 87 -6.12 8.27 20.58
N LEU A 88 -6.07 9.49 20.07
CA LEU A 88 -5.29 10.58 20.65
C LEU A 88 -6.25 11.57 21.33
N GLY A 89 -6.49 11.34 22.62
CA GLY A 89 -7.29 12.24 23.45
C GLY A 89 -8.10 11.48 24.49
N ARG A 90 -8.67 12.23 25.43
CA ARG A 90 -9.53 11.70 26.50
C ARG A 90 -10.69 12.65 26.71
N LEU A 91 -11.91 12.11 26.73
CA LEU A 91 -13.12 12.88 27.07
C LEU A 91 -13.70 12.35 28.39
N SER A 92 -14.46 13.18 29.10
CA SER A 92 -15.10 12.79 30.36
C SER A 92 -16.09 11.64 30.21
N ASN A 93 -16.73 11.53 29.05
CA ASN A 93 -17.70 10.47 28.73
C ASN A 93 -17.07 9.19 28.12
N LYS A 94 -15.89 9.31 27.49
CA LYS A 94 -15.15 8.21 26.86
C LYS A 94 -13.68 8.38 27.18
N ALA A 95 -13.27 7.74 28.27
CA ALA A 95 -11.91 7.77 28.74
C ALA A 95 -11.05 6.77 27.94
N VAL A 96 -10.08 7.28 27.19
CA VAL A 96 -9.03 6.47 26.57
C VAL A 96 -7.90 6.26 27.59
N ASP A 97 -7.33 5.06 27.58
CA ASP A 97 -6.26 4.67 28.50
C ASP A 97 -4.95 5.37 28.17
N TRP A 98 -4.20 5.74 29.21
CA TRP A 98 -2.92 6.44 29.06
C TRP A 98 -1.90 5.67 28.21
N PRO A 99 -1.74 4.34 28.33
CA PRO A 99 -0.87 3.58 27.43
C PRO A 99 -1.22 3.74 25.94
N GLU A 100 -2.52 3.80 25.59
CA GLU A 100 -2.96 4.01 24.21
C GLU A 100 -2.60 5.41 23.72
N ILE A 101 -2.86 6.44 24.52
CA ILE A 101 -2.50 7.84 24.22
C ILE A 101 -0.98 8.00 24.08
N ASN A 102 -0.22 7.40 24.99
CA ASN A 102 1.24 7.43 24.98
C ASN A 102 1.80 6.74 23.73
N ALA A 103 1.22 5.59 23.34
CA ALA A 103 1.58 4.90 22.11
C ALA A 103 1.23 5.73 20.86
N ALA A 104 0.11 6.45 20.86
CA ALA A 104 -0.26 7.38 19.79
C ALA A 104 0.75 8.53 19.66
N TRP A 105 1.17 9.13 20.78
CA TRP A 105 2.22 10.15 20.80
C TRP A 105 3.58 9.61 20.33
N GLY A 106 3.90 8.36 20.65
CA GLY A 106 5.08 7.69 20.14
C GLY A 106 5.10 7.59 18.61
N HIS A 107 3.97 7.17 18.01
CA HIS A 107 3.82 7.15 16.56
C HIS A 107 3.89 8.56 15.95
N ALA A 108 3.28 9.56 16.58
CA ALA A 108 3.31 10.94 16.11
C ALA A 108 4.75 11.51 16.10
N LEU A 109 5.54 11.22 17.13
CA LEU A 109 6.94 11.64 17.19
C LEU A 109 7.79 10.92 16.13
N LEU A 110 7.57 9.61 15.95
CA LEU A 110 8.26 8.83 14.93
C LEU A 110 7.94 9.36 13.51
N LEU A 111 6.68 9.70 13.24
CA LEU A 111 6.28 10.36 11.99
C LEU A 111 7.05 11.66 11.78
N LEU A 112 7.10 12.51 12.81
CA LEU A 112 7.81 13.79 12.74
C LEU A 112 9.30 13.62 12.43
N VAL A 113 9.97 12.67 13.10
CA VAL A 113 11.38 12.34 12.86
C VAL A 113 11.57 11.83 11.42
N THR A 114 10.71 10.93 10.98
CA THR A 114 10.79 10.34 9.62
C THR A 114 10.63 11.42 8.53
N VAL A 115 9.71 12.37 8.72
CA VAL A 115 9.52 13.50 7.79
C VAL A 115 10.72 14.44 7.82
N ALA A 116 11.25 14.75 9.01
CA ALA A 116 12.44 15.59 9.14
C ALA A 116 13.66 14.96 8.46
N GLU A 117 13.90 13.66 8.63
CA GLU A 117 14.96 12.91 7.94
C GLU A 117 14.78 12.96 6.42
N LYS A 118 13.55 12.75 5.93
CA LYS A 118 13.25 12.80 4.50
C LYS A 118 13.52 14.18 3.89
N LEU A 119 13.25 15.24 4.63
CA LEU A 119 13.51 16.63 4.22
C LEU A 119 14.94 17.09 4.56
N SER A 120 15.78 16.22 5.15
CA SER A 120 17.10 16.58 5.67
C SER A 120 17.06 17.78 6.64
N TYR A 121 15.96 17.93 7.37
CA TYR A 121 15.74 18.99 8.33
C TYR A 121 16.35 18.61 9.69
N LYS A 122 17.05 19.55 10.31
CA LYS A 122 17.58 19.41 11.68
C LYS A 122 16.86 20.37 12.61
N PHE A 123 16.33 19.83 13.70
CA PHE A 123 15.73 20.62 14.75
C PHE A 123 16.80 21.42 15.49
N ASP A 124 16.62 22.73 15.61
CA ASP A 124 17.52 23.59 16.38
C ASP A 124 17.15 23.55 17.86
N GLY A 125 18.12 23.24 18.72
CA GLY A 125 17.91 23.17 20.16
C GLY A 125 17.00 22.03 20.64
N PHE A 126 16.50 21.16 19.76
CA PHE A 126 15.67 20.01 20.12
C PHE A 126 16.16 18.74 19.44
N GLU A 127 16.07 17.61 20.12
CA GLU A 127 16.38 16.28 19.60
C GLU A 127 15.23 15.33 19.96
N PRO A 128 14.33 15.03 19.01
CA PRO A 128 13.26 14.07 19.24
C PRO A 128 13.82 12.64 19.30
N GLN A 129 13.38 11.87 20.30
CA GLN A 129 13.77 10.47 20.50
C GLN A 129 12.52 9.57 20.56
N PRO A 130 12.12 8.98 19.41
CA PRO A 130 10.97 8.08 19.35
C PRO A 130 11.30 6.75 20.03
N MET A 131 10.66 6.47 21.17
CA MET A 131 10.89 5.30 22.03
C MET A 131 9.56 4.59 22.35
N GLY A 132 8.73 4.41 21.33
CA GLY A 132 7.38 3.84 21.46
C GLY A 132 6.50 4.66 22.40
N SER A 133 5.80 3.99 23.31
CA SER A 133 4.94 4.63 24.33
C SER A 133 5.70 5.43 25.40
N THR A 134 7.03 5.43 25.37
CA THR A 134 7.87 6.18 26.33
C THR A 134 8.75 7.22 25.65
N SER A 135 8.26 7.74 24.51
CA SER A 135 8.96 8.72 23.69
C SER A 135 9.31 10.02 24.44
N ARG A 136 10.40 10.68 24.02
CA ARG A 136 11.00 11.83 24.72
C ARG A 136 11.53 12.85 23.73
N ILE A 137 11.69 14.09 24.18
CA ILE A 137 12.34 15.17 23.42
C ILE A 137 13.43 15.78 24.30
N ILE A 138 14.67 15.77 23.82
CA ILE A 138 15.78 16.46 24.51
C ILE A 138 15.82 17.90 24.03
N ARG A 139 15.70 18.85 24.95
CA ARG A 139 15.95 20.26 24.68
C ARG A 139 17.36 20.63 25.09
N TYR A 140 18.08 21.28 24.20
CA TYR A 140 19.39 21.87 24.42
C TYR A 140 19.25 23.35 24.76
N GLU A 141 19.67 23.74 25.96
CA GLU A 141 19.83 25.15 26.29
C GLU A 141 21.22 25.62 25.85
N LEU A 142 21.22 26.58 24.92
CA LEU A 142 22.41 27.37 24.61
C LEU A 142 22.74 28.25 25.82
N PRO A 143 24.01 28.33 26.25
CA PRO A 143 24.40 29.19 27.36
C PRO A 143 24.10 30.65 27.00
N SER A 144 23.19 31.28 27.75
CA SER A 144 22.90 32.70 27.63
C SER A 144 24.16 33.54 27.96
N PRO A 145 24.50 34.56 27.16
CA PRO A 145 25.66 35.44 27.41
C PRO A 145 25.55 36.27 28.70
N SER A 146 24.42 36.20 29.42
CA SER A 146 24.26 36.85 30.73
C SER A 146 24.90 36.06 31.88
N SER A 147 25.15 34.75 31.69
CA SER A 147 25.78 33.89 32.73
C SER A 147 27.32 33.94 32.72
N SER A 148 27.94 34.62 31.75
CA SER A 148 29.41 34.71 31.60
C SER A 148 30.05 35.90 32.35
N ARG A 149 29.28 36.67 33.14
CA ARG A 149 29.81 37.80 33.94
C ARG A 149 30.55 37.38 35.22
N LEU A 150 30.51 36.09 35.60
CA LEU A 150 31.34 35.55 36.68
C LEU A 150 32.26 34.45 36.12
N GLY A 151 33.45 34.82 35.67
CA GLY A 151 34.49 33.85 35.33
C GLY A 151 35.46 34.32 34.25
N SER A 152 36.20 35.40 34.52
CA SER A 152 37.46 35.65 33.82
C SER A 152 38.42 34.49 34.16
N HIS A 153 39.01 33.85 33.13
CA HIS A 153 39.85 32.64 33.15
C HIS A 153 39.13 31.28 33.05
N ARG A 154 38.76 30.88 31.83
CA ARG A 154 38.72 29.46 31.45
C ARG A 154 39.40 29.25 30.09
N SER A 155 40.60 28.69 30.12
CA SER A 155 41.35 28.20 28.93
C SER A 155 40.97 26.73 28.67
N GLY A 156 39.72 26.49 28.28
CA GLY A 156 39.22 25.16 27.97
C GLY A 156 38.13 25.22 26.91
N PRO A 157 37.83 24.11 26.21
CA PRO A 157 36.74 24.06 25.24
C PRO A 157 35.42 24.50 25.89
N PRO A 158 34.52 25.14 25.12
CA PRO A 158 33.26 25.65 25.64
C PRO A 158 32.46 24.54 26.35
N PRO A 159 31.79 24.83 27.47
CA PRO A 159 31.01 23.82 28.19
C PRO A 159 29.90 23.28 27.30
N ALA A 160 29.69 21.96 27.34
CA ALA A 160 28.61 21.31 26.60
C ALA A 160 27.24 21.95 26.95
N PRO A 161 26.33 22.07 25.98
CA PRO A 161 25.00 22.63 26.22
C PRO A 161 24.24 21.81 27.27
N LYS A 162 23.49 22.50 28.13
CA LYS A 162 22.66 21.83 29.15
C LYS A 162 21.53 21.08 28.45
N LYS A 163 21.34 19.81 28.82
CA LYS A 163 20.30 18.95 28.26
C LYS A 163 19.13 18.85 29.23
N HIS A 164 17.92 19.07 28.75
CA HIS A 164 16.68 18.86 29.49
C HIS A 164 15.87 17.78 28.78
N VAL A 165 15.51 16.71 29.50
CA VAL A 165 14.69 15.62 28.95
C VAL A 165 13.23 15.94 29.21
N LEU A 166 12.44 16.06 28.13
CA LEU A 166 11.00 16.26 28.17
C LEU A 166 10.33 14.92 27.85
N GLU A 167 9.59 14.36 28.79
CA GLU A 167 8.84 13.12 28.58
C GLU A 167 7.55 13.42 27.80
N LEU A 168 7.28 12.63 26.75
CA LEU A 168 6.07 12.76 25.90
C LEU A 168 5.01 11.70 26.30
N PHE A 169 5.08 11.18 27.51
CA PHE A 169 4.17 10.17 28.02
C PHE A 169 3.74 10.51 29.44
N SER A 170 2.58 10.01 29.85
CA SER A 170 2.03 10.23 31.19
C SER A 170 1.66 8.88 31.84
N ASN A 171 1.91 8.79 33.14
CA ASN A 171 1.54 7.62 33.95
C ASN A 171 0.11 7.71 34.51
N GLY A 172 -0.63 8.76 34.14
CA GLY A 172 -2.04 8.94 34.47
C GLY A 172 -2.35 9.74 35.72
N ASP A 173 -1.36 10.45 36.25
CA ASP A 173 -1.47 11.24 37.48
C ASP A 173 -1.81 12.73 37.23
N LEU A 174 -2.32 13.06 36.04
CA LEU A 174 -2.82 14.42 35.78
C LEU A 174 -4.26 14.55 36.34
N PRO A 175 -4.50 15.45 37.31
CA PRO A 175 -5.86 15.76 37.73
C PRO A 175 -6.63 16.38 36.56
N LEU A 176 -7.86 15.90 36.34
CA LEU A 176 -8.83 16.49 35.42
C LEU A 176 -9.33 17.84 35.94
#